data_AF-A0A6F9BEY9-F1
#
_entry.id   AF-A0A6F9BEY9-F1
#
_cell.length_a   1.000
_cell.length_b   1.000
_cell.length_c   1.000
_cell.angle_alpha   90.00
_cell.angle_beta   90.00
_cell.angle_gamma   90.00
#
_symmetry.space_group_name_H-M   'P 1'
#
loop_
_entity.id
_entity.type
_entity.pdbx_description
1 polymer ?
#
loop_
_entity_poly.entity_id
_entity_poly.type
_entity_poly.pdbx_seq_one_letter_code
_entity_poly.pdbx_strand_id
1 'polypeptide(L)'
;MQVRGGTPFASSGEGRITAVRVWENNNAYINGFQLRYSNTWSPVFGREVGTKQEMELFKDEAIVEVSGKYNAGDYIYTLVFTTNMGRTLAAGQPNQVSFNFYPANMGNELRMLSGRFNGAGITSIGAHWGLVYMEEAGNSTPS
;
A
#
# COMPACT_ATOMS: atom_id res chain seq x y z
N MET A 1 -16.71 10.37 -9.24
CA MET A 1 -15.71 10.40 -8.14
C MET A 1 -15.50 11.86 -7.76
N GLN A 2 -15.86 12.26 -6.53
CA GLN A 2 -15.89 13.68 -6.13
C GLN A 2 -14.51 14.12 -5.61
N VAL A 3 -13.99 15.22 -6.16
CA VAL A 3 -12.66 15.77 -5.83
C VAL A 3 -12.74 16.50 -4.49
N ARG A 4 -12.55 15.79 -3.37
CA ARG A 4 -12.25 16.45 -2.10
C ARG A 4 -10.74 16.74 -2.07
N GLY A 5 -10.40 18.00 -1.77
CA GLY A 5 -9.04 18.54 -1.89
C GLY A 5 -7.97 17.73 -1.16
N GLY A 6 -6.72 17.92 -1.58
CA GLY A 6 -5.55 17.21 -1.05
C GLY A 6 -4.46 17.08 -2.10
N THR A 7 -3.25 16.76 -1.67
CA THR A 7 -2.10 16.51 -2.54
C THR A 7 -2.24 15.11 -3.15
N PRO A 8 -2.29 14.99 -4.49
CA PRO A 8 -2.28 13.68 -5.13
C PRO A 8 -0.92 13.00 -4.92
N PHE A 9 -0.93 11.68 -4.86
CA PHE A 9 0.29 10.90 -4.82
C PHE A 9 0.19 9.66 -5.71
N ALA A 10 1.35 9.22 -6.17
CA ALA A 10 1.59 7.91 -6.71
C ALA A 10 2.93 7.46 -6.12
N SER A 11 2.92 6.37 -5.38
CA SER A 11 4.17 5.81 -4.87
C SER A 11 4.99 5.26 -6.04
N SER A 12 6.28 5.56 -6.04
CA SER A 12 7.21 5.11 -7.06
C SER A 12 8.53 4.74 -6.41
N GLY A 13 9.23 3.81 -7.03
CA GLY A 13 10.54 3.33 -6.60
C GLY A 13 10.99 2.17 -7.48
N GLU A 14 12.27 1.84 -7.38
CA GLU A 14 12.88 0.78 -8.18
C GLU A 14 12.75 -0.60 -7.52
N GLY A 15 12.41 -1.60 -8.34
CA GLY A 15 12.27 -2.98 -7.90
C GLY A 15 10.93 -3.25 -7.21
N ARG A 16 10.92 -4.22 -6.29
CA ARG A 16 9.71 -4.70 -5.61
C ARG A 16 9.50 -4.02 -4.26
N ILE A 17 8.26 -4.03 -3.78
CA ILE A 17 7.99 -3.62 -2.40
C ILE A 17 8.62 -4.66 -1.46
N THR A 18 9.39 -4.21 -0.48
CA THR A 18 10.08 -5.06 0.52
C THR A 18 9.71 -4.72 1.95
N ALA A 19 9.02 -3.60 2.18
CA ALA A 19 8.44 -3.27 3.46
C ALA A 19 7.30 -2.25 3.31
N VAL A 20 6.43 -2.21 4.31
CA VAL A 20 5.38 -1.20 4.45
C VAL A 20 5.39 -0.68 5.88
N ARG A 21 5.18 0.63 6.04
CA ARG A 21 4.91 1.24 7.34
C ARG A 21 3.73 2.17 7.25
N VAL A 22 2.90 2.17 8.29
CA VAL A 22 1.66 2.94 8.38
C VAL A 22 1.62 3.64 9.72
N TRP A 23 1.27 4.93 9.72
CA TRP A 23 0.99 5.68 10.92
C TRP A 23 -0.50 5.90 11.07
N GLU A 24 -1.04 5.48 12.20
CA GLU A 24 -2.45 5.63 12.54
C GLU A 24 -2.64 6.70 13.62
N ASN A 25 -3.76 7.42 13.52
CA ASN A 25 -4.31 8.16 14.64
C ASN A 25 -5.18 7.21 15.46
N ASN A 26 -4.84 6.99 16.73
CA ASN A 26 -5.55 6.06 17.60
C ASN A 26 -7.07 6.35 17.57
N ASN A 27 -7.86 5.31 17.31
CA ASN A 27 -9.33 5.37 17.20
C ASN A 27 -9.89 6.28 16.08
N ALA A 28 -9.08 6.61 15.06
CA ALA A 28 -9.50 7.47 13.97
C ALA A 28 -8.97 6.97 12.61
N TYR A 29 -8.26 7.82 11.87
CA TYR A 29 -7.86 7.62 10.49
C TYR A 29 -6.35 7.39 10.32
N ILE A 30 -5.98 6.91 9.14
CA ILE A 30 -4.58 6.76 8.72
C ILE A 30 -3.99 8.15 8.47
N ASN A 31 -2.97 8.50 9.26
CA ASN A 31 -2.24 9.75 9.13
C ASN A 31 -1.31 9.71 7.91
N GLY A 32 -0.65 8.58 7.68
CA GLY A 32 0.26 8.42 6.55
C GLY A 32 0.82 7.02 6.40
N PHE A 33 1.63 6.82 5.37
CA PHE A 33 2.34 5.57 5.12
C PHE A 33 3.59 5.77 4.26
N GLN A 34 4.44 4.74 4.23
CA GLN A 34 5.48 4.57 3.21
C GLN A 34 5.53 3.14 2.71
N LEU A 35 6.06 2.98 1.50
CA LEU A 35 6.47 1.70 0.93
C LEU A 35 7.99 1.73 0.74
N ARG A 36 8.66 0.62 1.04
CA ARG A 36 10.07 0.43 0.71
C ARG A 36 10.17 -0.33 -0.60
N TYR A 37 10.87 0.24 -1.56
CA TYR A 37 11.19 -0.36 -2.85
C TYR A 37 12.64 -0.83 -2.82
N SER A 38 12.86 -2.14 -2.92
CA SER A 38 14.18 -2.75 -2.70
C SER A 38 14.77 -2.34 -1.34
N ASN A 39 15.70 -1.38 -1.31
CA ASN A 39 16.31 -0.87 -0.07
C ASN A 39 15.95 0.59 0.24
N THR A 40 15.13 1.23 -0.60
CA THR A 40 14.85 2.67 -0.51
C THR A 40 13.40 2.91 -0.13
N TRP A 41 13.18 3.65 0.96
CA TRP A 41 11.84 4.09 1.35
C TRP A 41 11.35 5.18 0.41
N SER A 42 10.07 5.12 0.02
CA SER A 42 9.38 6.24 -0.62
C SER A 42 9.35 7.47 0.30
N PRO A 43 9.04 8.67 -0.21
CA PRO A 43 8.59 9.75 0.64
C PRO A 43 7.39 9.33 1.50
N VAL A 44 7.16 10.08 2.57
CA VAL A 44 5.93 9.94 3.37
C VAL A 44 4.75 10.46 2.57
N PHE A 45 3.72 9.65 2.44
CA PHE A 45 2.42 10.11 1.97
C PHE A 45 1.54 10.35 3.20
N GLY A 46 1.10 11.60 3.40
CA GLY A 46 0.45 12.02 4.64
C GLY A 46 1.44 12.48 5.71
N ARG A 47 1.33 11.95 6.93
CA ARG A 47 2.08 12.41 8.12
C ARG A 47 2.65 11.27 8.95
N GLU A 48 3.84 11.48 9.50
CA GLU A 48 4.49 10.57 10.47
C GLU A 48 4.03 10.89 11.90
N VAL A 49 2.74 10.68 12.20
CA VAL A 49 2.16 11.03 13.50
C VAL A 49 1.34 9.86 14.05
N GLY A 50 1.46 9.59 15.35
CA GLY A 50 0.71 8.53 16.03
C GLY A 50 1.44 7.19 16.04
N THR A 51 0.68 6.10 16.18
CA THR A 51 1.23 4.75 16.32
C THR A 51 1.75 4.26 14.97
N LYS A 52 2.99 3.76 14.93
CA LYS A 52 3.63 3.22 13.73
C LYS A 52 3.50 1.70 13.72
N GLN A 53 2.86 1.17 12.67
CA GLN A 53 2.85 -0.25 12.33
C GLN A 53 3.81 -0.47 11.17
N GLU A 54 4.64 -1.51 11.22
CA GLU A 54 5.65 -1.78 10.19
C GLU A 54 5.78 -3.28 9.93
N MET A 55 5.95 -3.65 8.66
CA MET A 55 6.18 -5.01 8.24
C MET A 55 7.24 -5.03 7.14
N GLU A 56 8.34 -5.74 7.41
CA GLU A 56 9.27 -6.16 6.38
C GLU A 56 8.81 -7.49 5.78
N LEU A 57 8.92 -7.57 4.45
CA LEU A 57 8.60 -8.77 3.68
C LEU A 57 9.82 -9.69 3.65
N PHE A 58 9.59 -10.99 3.79
CA PHE A 58 10.61 -12.00 3.57
C PHE A 58 11.00 -12.10 2.09
N LYS A 59 12.06 -12.86 1.82
CA LYS A 59 12.43 -13.23 0.45
C LYS A 59 11.23 -13.90 -0.22
N ASP A 60 10.92 -13.47 -1.44
CA ASP A 60 9.80 -13.95 -2.28
C ASP A 60 8.39 -13.71 -1.67
N GLU A 61 8.30 -13.04 -0.51
CA GLU A 61 7.03 -12.61 0.06
C GLU A 61 6.57 -11.33 -0.62
N ALA A 62 5.30 -11.30 -1.00
CA ALA A 62 4.69 -10.22 -1.77
C ALA A 62 3.34 -9.84 -1.18
N ILE A 63 3.00 -8.56 -1.22
CA ILE A 63 1.64 -8.09 -0.86
C ILE A 63 0.72 -8.44 -2.02
N VAL A 64 -0.35 -9.19 -1.73
CA VAL A 64 -1.32 -9.68 -2.72
C VAL A 64 -2.74 -9.18 -2.47
N GLU A 65 -2.96 -8.47 -1.37
CA GLU A 65 -4.23 -7.84 -1.06
C GLU A 65 -4.00 -6.57 -0.25
N VAL A 66 -4.76 -5.53 -0.58
CA VAL A 66 -4.88 -4.32 0.23
C VAL A 66 -6.35 -4.13 0.53
N SER A 67 -6.73 -4.34 1.77
CA SER A 67 -8.09 -4.14 2.25
C SER A 67 -8.12 -3.09 3.35
N GLY A 68 -9.32 -2.68 3.74
CA GLY A 68 -9.43 -1.67 4.77
C GLY A 68 -10.82 -1.10 4.85
N LYS A 69 -10.89 0.06 5.50
CA LYS A 69 -12.14 0.78 5.73
C LYS A 69 -11.96 2.26 5.47
N TYR A 70 -13.01 2.90 4.97
CA TYR A 70 -13.04 4.33 4.73
C TYR A 70 -14.36 4.92 5.19
N ASN A 71 -14.31 6.18 5.61
CA ASN A 71 -15.50 6.99 5.80
C ASN A 71 -15.73 7.80 4.51
N ALA A 72 -16.93 7.73 3.95
CA ALA A 72 -17.29 8.45 2.72
C ALA A 72 -17.19 9.98 2.85
N GLY A 73 -17.13 10.49 4.08
CA GLY A 73 -16.92 11.90 4.40
C GLY A 73 -15.49 12.40 4.16
N ASP A 74 -14.46 11.61 4.47
CA ASP A 74 -13.16 12.19 4.76
C ASP A 74 -11.95 11.28 4.50
N TYR A 75 -11.77 10.19 5.26
CA TYR A 75 -10.48 9.51 5.37
C TYR A 75 -10.55 7.99 5.24
N ILE A 76 -9.38 7.41 4.97
CA ILE A 76 -9.10 6.00 5.17
C ILE A 76 -8.91 5.75 6.67
N TYR A 77 -9.70 4.83 7.22
CA TYR A 77 -9.73 4.49 8.64
C TYR A 77 -8.92 3.26 8.99
N THR A 78 -8.82 2.32 8.06
CA THR A 78 -8.04 1.10 8.24
C THR A 78 -7.29 0.80 6.96
N LEU A 79 -6.05 0.34 7.11
CA LEU A 79 -5.31 -0.34 6.05
C LEU A 79 -4.83 -1.69 6.56
N VAL A 80 -5.07 -2.72 5.75
CA VAL A 80 -4.60 -4.07 5.98
C VAL A 80 -3.87 -4.52 4.71
N PHE A 81 -2.62 -4.92 4.89
CA PHE A 81 -1.78 -5.49 3.84
C PHE A 81 -1.64 -6.98 4.11
N THR A 82 -2.14 -7.83 3.21
CA THR A 82 -2.02 -9.29 3.31
C THR A 82 -1.02 -9.78 2.27
N THR A 83 -0.16 -10.72 2.68
CA THR A 83 0.89 -11.28 1.82
C THR A 83 0.51 -12.66 1.26
N ASN A 84 1.20 -13.08 0.20
CA ASN A 84 1.10 -14.44 -0.36
C ASN A 84 1.49 -15.54 0.64
N MET A 85 2.15 -15.20 1.76
CA MET A 85 2.47 -16.12 2.85
C MET A 85 1.43 -16.10 3.98
N GLY A 86 0.31 -15.37 3.82
CA GLY A 86 -0.75 -15.26 4.82
C GLY A 86 -0.42 -14.34 5.99
N ARG A 87 0.69 -13.60 5.96
CA ARG A 87 1.00 -12.57 6.97
C ARG A 87 0.18 -11.32 6.70
N THR A 88 -0.14 -10.59 7.77
CA THR A 88 -0.86 -9.32 7.69
C THR A 88 -0.16 -8.22 8.48
N LEU A 89 -0.19 -7.01 7.93
CA LEU A 89 0.01 -5.78 8.68
C LEU A 89 -1.32 -5.02 8.70
N ALA A 90 -1.86 -4.79 9.90
CA ALA A 90 -3.08 -4.00 10.08
C ALA A 90 -2.78 -2.72 10.86
N ALA A 91 -3.36 -1.61 10.40
CA ALA A 91 -3.34 -0.32 11.08
C ALA A 91 -4.73 0.31 11.00
N GLY A 92 -5.15 1.00 12.06
CA GLY A 92 -6.46 1.59 12.21
C GLY A 92 -7.43 0.75 13.03
N GLN A 93 -8.68 1.22 13.14
CA GLN A 93 -9.76 0.55 13.87
C GLN A 93 -10.89 0.13 12.91
N PRO A 94 -11.54 -1.04 13.12
CA PRO A 94 -12.39 -1.70 12.12
C PRO A 94 -13.80 -1.11 11.94
N ASN A 95 -13.99 0.16 12.27
CA ASN A 95 -15.25 0.87 12.06
C ASN A 95 -15.25 1.50 10.65
N GLN A 96 -16.43 1.79 10.08
CA GLN A 96 -16.64 2.30 8.70
C GLN A 96 -16.79 1.25 7.58
N VAL A 97 -16.96 1.75 6.34
CA VAL A 97 -17.28 1.00 5.11
C VAL A 97 -16.05 0.28 4.60
N SER A 98 -16.17 -1.03 4.34
CA SER A 98 -15.07 -1.87 3.88
C SER A 98 -14.76 -1.66 2.39
N PHE A 99 -13.49 -1.82 2.03
CA PHE A 99 -13.04 -2.03 0.66
C PHE A 99 -12.04 -3.19 0.61
N ASN A 100 -11.87 -3.75 -0.57
CA ASN A 100 -10.86 -4.75 -0.83
C ASN A 100 -10.28 -4.59 -2.25
N PHE A 101 -8.96 -4.56 -2.36
CA PHE A 101 -8.23 -4.60 -3.62
C PHE A 101 -7.41 -5.88 -3.71
N TYR A 102 -7.59 -6.59 -4.81
CA TYR A 102 -6.84 -7.79 -5.17
C TYR A 102 -6.43 -7.70 -6.64
N PRO A 103 -5.34 -8.36 -7.03
CA PRO A 103 -4.94 -8.45 -8.42
C PRO A 103 -5.98 -9.25 -9.23
N ALA A 104 -6.26 -8.81 -10.45
CA ALA A 104 -7.13 -9.56 -11.38
C ALA A 104 -6.46 -10.84 -11.91
N ASN A 105 -5.14 -10.86 -12.00
CA ASN A 105 -4.35 -11.96 -12.55
C ASN A 105 -3.53 -12.63 -11.45
N MET A 106 -3.48 -13.96 -11.47
CA MET A 106 -2.61 -14.74 -10.56
C MET A 106 -1.15 -14.37 -10.75
N GLY A 107 -0.40 -14.35 -9.65
CA GLY A 107 1.04 -14.02 -9.65
C GLY A 107 1.35 -12.52 -9.61
N ASN A 108 0.37 -11.64 -9.82
CA ASN A 108 0.59 -10.22 -9.64
C ASN A 108 0.73 -9.85 -8.15
N GLU A 109 1.66 -8.96 -7.86
CA GLU A 109 1.88 -8.37 -6.54
C GLU A 109 1.57 -6.87 -6.56
N LEU A 110 1.41 -6.27 -5.37
CA LEU A 110 1.26 -4.83 -5.25
C LEU A 110 2.53 -4.14 -5.77
N ARG A 111 2.36 -3.22 -6.71
CA ARG A 111 3.46 -2.46 -7.33
C ARG A 111 3.47 -1.01 -6.89
N MET A 112 2.29 -0.44 -6.64
CA MET A 112 2.13 0.95 -6.30
C MET A 112 0.80 1.18 -5.59
N LEU A 113 0.81 2.10 -4.64
CA LEU A 113 -0.37 2.81 -4.15
C LEU A 113 -0.43 4.21 -4.76
N SER A 114 -1.63 4.63 -5.15
CA SER A 114 -1.91 6.01 -5.59
C SER A 114 -3.09 6.57 -4.81
N GLY A 115 -3.27 7.88 -4.79
CA GLY A 115 -4.41 8.47 -4.10
C GLY A 115 -4.22 9.94 -3.79
N ARG A 116 -4.79 10.37 -2.65
CA ARG A 116 -4.69 11.73 -2.14
C ARG A 116 -4.55 11.73 -0.63
N PHE A 117 -3.84 12.73 -0.10
CA PHE A 117 -3.79 13.04 1.33
C PHE A 117 -3.95 14.55 1.54
N ASN A 118 -4.26 14.97 2.75
CA ASN A 118 -4.27 16.40 3.13
C ASN A 118 -3.45 16.61 4.41
N GLY A 119 -3.56 17.79 5.03
CA GLY A 119 -2.85 18.12 6.27
C GLY A 119 -3.26 17.29 7.50
N ALA A 120 -4.27 16.42 7.39
CA ALA A 120 -4.71 15.52 8.45
C ALA A 120 -4.34 14.05 8.16
N GLY A 121 -4.75 13.51 7.01
CA GLY A 121 -4.57 12.09 6.72
C GLY A 121 -4.83 11.69 5.26
N ILE A 122 -4.88 10.38 5.02
CA ILE A 122 -5.13 9.80 3.70
C ILE A 122 -6.62 9.90 3.36
N THR A 123 -6.96 10.53 2.24
CA THR A 123 -8.36 10.78 1.84
C THR A 123 -8.84 9.87 0.71
N SER A 124 -7.92 9.26 -0.04
CA SER A 124 -8.25 8.24 -1.03
C SER A 124 -7.04 7.37 -1.32
N ILE A 125 -7.29 6.13 -1.72
CA ILE A 125 -6.27 5.15 -2.05
C ILE A 125 -6.74 4.25 -3.20
N GLY A 126 -5.81 3.85 -4.05
CA GLY A 126 -5.97 2.86 -5.11
C GLY A 126 -4.71 2.00 -5.20
N ALA A 127 -4.89 0.73 -5.50
CA ALA A 127 -3.81 -0.25 -5.62
C ALA A 127 -3.57 -0.64 -7.07
N HIS A 128 -2.29 -0.74 -7.44
CA HIS A 128 -1.83 -1.12 -8.77
C HIS A 128 -1.03 -2.40 -8.67
N TRP A 129 -1.35 -3.34 -9.56
CA TRP A 129 -0.87 -4.72 -9.50
C TRP A 129 -0.07 -5.05 -10.76
N GLY A 130 0.94 -5.88 -10.63
CA GLY A 130 1.75 -6.31 -11.76
C GLY A 130 2.66 -7.48 -11.39
N LEU A 131 3.19 -8.14 -12.42
CA LEU A 131 4.18 -9.19 -12.25
C LEU A 131 5.49 -8.58 -11.72
N VAL A 132 6.24 -9.39 -10.97
CA VAL A 132 7.69 -9.20 -10.91
C VAL A 132 8.18 -9.57 -12.30
N TYR A 133 8.59 -8.58 -13.10
CA TYR A 133 9.48 -8.89 -14.21
C TYR A 133 10.74 -9.44 -13.55
N MET A 134 10.85 -10.76 -13.47
CA MET A 134 12.17 -11.35 -13.56
C MET A 134 12.68 -10.86 -14.91
N GLU A 135 13.82 -10.16 -14.96
CA GLU A 135 14.61 -10.19 -16.19
C GLU A 135 14.73 -11.67 -16.52
N GLU A 136 14.02 -12.10 -17.57
CA GLU A 136 14.00 -13.50 -17.95
C GLU A 136 15.45 -13.94 -18.15
N ALA A 137 15.82 -14.98 -17.40
CA ALA A 137 16.79 -15.94 -17.87
C ALA A 137 16.27 -16.48 -19.22
N GLY A 138 16.59 -15.79 -20.30
CA GLY A 138 15.94 -15.98 -21.59
C GLY A 138 16.76 -15.44 -22.76
N ASN A 139 18.10 -15.39 -22.65
CA ASN A 139 18.96 -15.21 -23.82
C ASN A 139 19.75 -16.49 -24.13
N SER A 140 19.00 -17.53 -24.45
CA SER A 140 19.42 -18.73 -25.21
C SER A 140 18.12 -19.37 -25.68
N THR A 141 17.75 -19.39 -26.96
CA THR A 141 18.51 -19.73 -28.19
C THR A 141 17.70 -19.27 -29.43
N PRO A 142 18.29 -19.10 -30.64
CA PRO A 142 18.31 -20.23 -31.59
C PRO A 142 19.52 -20.26 -32.55
N SER A 143 20.21 -21.41 -32.63
CA SER A 143 20.77 -22.10 -33.81
C SER A 143 21.51 -23.35 -33.35
#